data_AF-A0A259DPW2-F1
#
_entry.id   AF-A0A259DPW2-F1
#
_cell.length_a   1.000
_cell.length_b   1.000
_cell.length_c   1.000
_cell.angle_alpha   90.00
_cell.angle_beta   90.00
_cell.angle_gamma   90.00
#
_symmetry.space_group_name_H-M   'P 1'
#
loop_
_entity.id
_entity.type
_entity.pdbx_description
1 polymer ?
#
loop_
_entity_poly.entity_id
_entity_poly.type
_entity_poly.pdbx_seq_one_letter_code
_entity_poly.pdbx_strand_id
1 'polypeptide(L)'
;MYLNRFWLIALVGLMSFGVATSFQVGAANKDSQTSKSSKGSAKTPAKSESKKAAKSSKKPKTVRTTVTRSSAPVVAARHSFATALGLRGQHDDLSLKSSVAMVVNQDTKEVYFEKNSSVSLPIASITKLMTAMVVLDSKLPLDETIVINADDVHIYRTSRLAGGTVLTREEALLLALMSSENRAAYTLGRNYPGGITAFVDAMNRKAKEIGMTHSHFADPTGLLSENVASAEDLTRLLSAAYQYKMIREFSTWPDLTMVIAKRPQKFLNTNRLVRAGDMNIGLQKTGFINAAGRCLVMQARVNDTPLLLVFLDSVGTQSRFADAVRVRDWYERMPSGEPHAIRRLM
;
A
#
# COMPACT_ATOMS: atom_id res chain seq x y z
N MET A 1 -0.32 11.57 -33.12
CA MET A 1 -0.08 13.04 -33.21
C MET A 1 -0.90 13.74 -32.13
N TYR A 2 -0.63 15.03 -31.83
CA TYR A 2 -0.97 15.73 -30.56
C TYR A 2 -0.13 15.20 -29.39
N LEU A 3 1.14 15.58 -29.24
CA LEU A 3 1.79 16.90 -29.13
C LEU A 3 1.66 17.53 -27.74
N ASN A 4 2.80 17.61 -27.07
CA ASN A 4 2.99 17.84 -25.64
C ASN A 4 3.27 19.34 -25.37
N ARG A 5 2.44 20.02 -24.58
CA ARG A 5 2.64 21.41 -24.14
C ARG A 5 1.95 21.69 -22.81
N PHE A 6 2.74 21.99 -21.77
CA PHE A 6 2.51 23.12 -20.85
C PHE A 6 3.74 23.30 -19.93
N TRP A 7 4.53 24.32 -20.22
CA TRP A 7 5.50 24.94 -19.32
C TRP A 7 5.54 26.43 -19.66
N LEU A 8 5.26 27.29 -18.68
CA LEU A 8 5.46 28.72 -18.78
C LEU A 8 5.49 29.31 -17.35
N ILE A 9 6.70 29.48 -16.83
CA ILE A 9 6.96 30.34 -15.67
C ILE A 9 7.52 31.64 -16.26
N ALA A 10 6.86 32.75 -15.96
CA ALA A 10 7.36 34.08 -16.32
C ALA A 10 8.44 34.52 -15.33
N LEU A 11 9.53 35.08 -15.84
CA LEU A 11 10.64 35.60 -15.04
C LEU A 11 11.04 36.95 -15.64
N VAL A 12 10.93 38.02 -14.85
CA VAL A 12 11.18 39.41 -15.28
C VAL A 12 12.04 40.13 -14.25
N GLY A 13 13.08 40.82 -14.74
CA GLY A 13 13.91 41.75 -13.98
C GLY A 13 15.15 41.13 -13.33
N LEU A 14 16.30 41.81 -13.31
CA LEU A 14 16.70 43.02 -14.04
C LEU A 14 18.25 43.08 -14.04
N MET A 15 18.87 43.60 -15.10
CA MET A 15 20.34 43.72 -15.16
C MET A 15 20.86 44.90 -14.33
N SER A 16 22.05 44.74 -13.74
CA SER A 16 22.91 45.85 -13.31
C SER A 16 24.38 45.41 -13.32
N PHE A 17 25.26 46.22 -13.90
CA PHE A 17 26.69 45.98 -14.02
C PHE A 17 27.44 46.20 -12.69
N GLY A 18 28.54 45.48 -12.48
CA GLY A 18 29.47 45.70 -11.37
C GLY A 18 30.87 45.17 -11.69
N VAL A 19 31.86 46.05 -11.77
CA VAL A 19 33.26 45.73 -12.10
C VAL A 19 33.96 45.10 -10.89
N ALA A 20 34.78 44.06 -11.13
CA ALA A 20 35.67 43.48 -10.12
C ALA A 20 37.14 43.68 -10.53
N THR A 21 37.86 44.52 -9.79
CA THR A 21 39.29 44.77 -9.96
C THR A 21 40.13 43.81 -9.13
N SER A 22 41.30 43.46 -9.67
CA SER A 22 42.32 42.63 -9.02
C SER A 22 42.93 43.33 -7.80
N PHE A 23 43.17 42.58 -6.71
CA PHE A 23 44.22 42.92 -5.73
C PHE A 23 44.94 41.66 -5.23
N GLN A 24 46.27 41.74 -5.23
CA GLN A 24 47.21 40.83 -4.56
C GLN A 24 47.89 41.58 -3.40
N VAL A 25 48.86 40.94 -2.74
CA VAL A 25 49.65 41.39 -1.56
C VAL A 25 48.93 41.11 -0.23
N GLY A 26 49.57 40.57 0.82
CA GLY A 26 50.97 40.17 0.98
C GLY A 26 51.19 39.33 2.25
N ALA A 27 52.41 38.81 2.45
CA ALA A 27 52.72 37.76 3.43
C ALA A 27 53.48 38.24 4.69
N ALA A 28 53.38 37.48 5.77
CA ALA A 28 54.38 37.29 6.85
C ALA A 28 54.10 35.92 7.52
N ASN A 29 55.03 34.94 7.54
CA ASN A 29 56.08 34.72 8.56
C ASN A 29 55.52 34.60 10.01
N LYS A 30 55.98 33.73 10.92
CA LYS A 30 56.99 32.64 10.95
C LYS A 30 56.75 31.82 12.27
N ASP A 31 57.36 30.68 12.59
CA ASP A 31 58.43 29.86 11.98
C ASP A 31 58.19 28.35 12.30
N SER A 32 59.15 27.47 12.01
CA SER A 32 59.09 26.02 12.32
C SER A 32 60.03 25.56 13.45
N GLN A 33 59.68 24.50 14.18
CA GLN A 33 60.68 23.58 14.76
C GLN A 33 60.24 22.10 14.68
N THR A 34 61.18 21.27 14.23
CA THR A 34 61.09 19.81 14.07
C THR A 34 61.80 19.07 15.20
N SER A 35 61.40 17.83 15.55
CA SER A 35 62.27 16.65 15.32
C SER A 35 61.78 15.29 15.89
N LYS A 36 61.91 14.26 15.04
CA LYS A 36 62.39 12.87 15.23
C LYS A 36 61.82 11.93 16.32
N SER A 37 61.90 10.63 15.98
CA SER A 37 61.37 9.49 16.72
C SER A 37 62.44 8.45 17.10
N SER A 38 62.03 7.49 17.95
CA SER A 38 62.42 6.07 17.99
C SER A 38 63.48 5.54 19.00
N LYS A 39 63.31 4.24 19.33
CA LYS A 39 64.07 3.33 20.22
C LYS A 39 63.87 3.52 21.75
N GLY A 40 63.88 2.48 22.60
CA GLY A 40 63.92 1.03 22.34
C GLY A 40 64.40 0.17 23.54
N SER A 41 63.56 -0.78 23.99
CA SER A 41 63.79 -2.00 24.82
C SER A 41 64.86 -2.12 25.94
N ALA A 42 64.35 -2.44 27.14
CA ALA A 42 64.66 -3.61 28.00
C ALA A 42 66.01 -3.79 28.75
N LYS A 43 65.91 -4.24 30.03
CA LYS A 43 66.91 -5.08 30.73
C LYS A 43 66.34 -5.78 31.99
N THR A 44 66.72 -7.04 32.20
CA THR A 44 66.59 -7.88 33.42
C THR A 44 68.02 -8.23 33.92
N PRO A 45 68.34 -8.95 35.05
CA PRO A 45 67.93 -10.36 35.32
C PRO A 45 67.94 -10.92 36.80
N ALA A 46 67.50 -12.19 36.95
CA ALA A 46 67.95 -13.22 37.93
C ALA A 46 67.58 -13.06 39.45
N LYS A 47 67.45 -14.12 40.30
CA LYS A 47 67.67 -15.58 40.18
C LYS A 47 66.97 -16.38 41.32
N SER A 48 66.48 -17.60 41.05
CA SER A 48 66.71 -18.86 41.83
C SER A 48 65.55 -19.87 41.70
N GLU A 49 65.89 -21.17 41.65
CA GLU A 49 64.96 -22.29 41.54
C GLU A 49 64.91 -23.10 42.85
N SER A 50 63.80 -23.76 43.14
CA SER A 50 63.84 -25.03 43.89
C SER A 50 62.71 -25.98 43.47
N LYS A 51 63.01 -27.28 43.43
CA LYS A 51 62.12 -28.34 42.92
C LYS A 51 61.24 -28.93 44.03
N LYS A 52 59.98 -29.26 43.73
CA LYS A 52 59.31 -30.48 44.25
C LYS A 52 58.06 -30.85 43.43
N ALA A 53 57.61 -32.09 43.58
CA ALA A 53 56.92 -32.83 42.53
C ALA A 53 55.38 -32.96 42.66
N ALA A 54 54.75 -33.17 41.50
CA ALA A 54 53.55 -33.97 41.23
C ALA A 54 52.28 -33.79 42.09
N LYS A 55 51.24 -33.23 41.45
CA LYS A 55 49.88 -33.82 41.37
C LYS A 55 49.10 -33.19 40.20
N SER A 56 48.36 -34.00 39.44
CA SER A 56 47.66 -33.54 38.24
C SER A 56 46.41 -32.72 38.57
N SER A 57 46.34 -31.48 38.09
CA SER A 57 45.15 -30.65 38.21
C SER A 57 44.10 -31.04 37.15
N LYS A 58 42.90 -31.42 37.61
CA LYS A 58 41.75 -31.63 36.73
C LYS A 58 41.31 -30.28 36.14
N LYS A 59 41.16 -30.20 34.81
CA LYS A 59 40.62 -29.00 34.14
C LYS A 59 39.22 -28.65 34.69
N PRO A 60 38.90 -27.37 34.98
CA PRO A 60 37.56 -26.98 35.37
C PRO A 60 36.58 -27.22 34.22
N LYS A 61 35.47 -27.90 34.49
CA LYS A 61 34.39 -28.06 33.50
C LYS A 61 33.65 -26.74 33.37
N THR A 62 33.77 -26.07 32.22
CA THR A 62 32.91 -24.96 31.86
C THR A 62 31.47 -25.46 31.70
N VAL A 63 30.62 -25.17 32.69
CA VAL A 63 29.18 -25.43 32.59
C VAL A 63 28.59 -24.45 31.57
N ARG A 64 28.32 -24.96 30.37
CA ARG A 64 27.69 -24.19 29.30
C ARG A 64 26.19 -24.10 29.59
N THR A 65 25.79 -23.08 30.35
CA THR A 65 24.37 -22.80 30.61
C THR A 65 23.67 -22.44 29.31
N THR A 66 23.09 -23.44 28.65
CA THR A 66 22.28 -23.23 27.45
C THR A 66 20.98 -22.60 27.87
N VAL A 67 20.87 -21.27 27.73
CA VAL A 67 19.60 -20.57 27.85
C VAL A 67 18.73 -20.98 26.67
N THR A 68 17.90 -22.00 26.87
CA THR A 68 16.77 -22.31 26.00
C THR A 68 15.80 -21.14 26.09
N ARG A 69 15.94 -20.19 25.16
CA ARG A 69 14.84 -19.27 24.86
C ARG A 69 13.65 -20.14 24.47
N SER A 70 12.69 -20.26 25.39
CA SER A 70 11.38 -20.82 25.08
C SER A 70 10.84 -20.02 23.89
N SER A 71 10.74 -20.67 22.73
CA SER A 71 10.06 -20.08 21.59
C SER A 71 8.63 -19.82 22.03
N ALA A 72 8.23 -18.55 22.08
CA ALA A 72 6.83 -18.20 22.28
C ALA A 72 5.98 -19.05 21.32
N PRO A 73 4.85 -19.63 21.80
CA PRO A 73 4.05 -20.51 20.96
C PRO A 73 3.75 -19.80 19.65
N VAL A 74 3.97 -20.49 18.53
CA VAL A 74 3.65 -19.97 17.20
C VAL A 74 2.13 -19.78 17.19
N VAL A 75 1.69 -18.56 17.44
CA VAL A 75 0.27 -18.19 17.41
C VAL A 75 -0.21 -18.54 16.01
N ALA A 76 -1.05 -19.58 15.90
CA ALA A 76 -1.60 -20.04 14.64
C ALA A 76 -2.19 -18.82 13.92
N ALA A 77 -1.72 -18.57 12.69
CA ALA A 77 -2.11 -17.39 11.95
C ALA A 77 -3.63 -17.39 11.81
N ARG A 78 -4.30 -16.40 12.43
CA ARG A 78 -5.77 -16.28 12.40
C ARG A 78 -6.25 -16.44 10.96
N HIS A 79 -7.00 -17.51 10.74
CA HIS A 79 -7.48 -17.90 9.43
C HIS A 79 -8.37 -16.79 8.84
N SER A 80 -8.33 -16.60 7.52
CA SER A 80 -9.27 -15.71 6.82
C SER A 80 -10.68 -16.32 6.89
N PHE A 81 -11.71 -15.49 6.72
CA PHE A 81 -13.10 -15.96 6.62
C PHE A 81 -13.26 -16.97 5.47
N ALA A 82 -12.63 -16.72 4.31
CA ALA A 82 -12.61 -17.67 3.20
C ALA A 82 -11.93 -19.02 3.53
N THR A 83 -10.95 -19.03 4.45
CA THR A 83 -10.40 -20.29 4.97
C THR A 83 -11.39 -21.00 5.89
N ALA A 84 -12.03 -20.26 6.80
CA ALA A 84 -13.03 -20.82 7.72
C ALA A 84 -14.26 -21.38 7.01
N LEU A 85 -14.62 -20.80 5.85
CA LEU A 85 -15.69 -21.25 4.96
C LEU A 85 -15.27 -22.34 3.96
N GLY A 86 -14.02 -22.85 4.01
CA GLY A 86 -13.56 -23.92 3.12
C GLY A 86 -13.41 -23.53 1.63
N LEU A 87 -13.33 -22.23 1.32
CA LEU A 87 -13.25 -21.74 -0.07
C LEU A 87 -11.84 -21.86 -0.68
N ARG A 88 -10.82 -22.03 0.15
CA ARG A 88 -9.42 -22.17 -0.29
C ARG A 88 -9.15 -23.54 -0.90
N GLY A 89 -8.31 -23.55 -1.94
CA GLY A 89 -7.85 -24.79 -2.58
C GLY A 89 -8.84 -25.42 -3.55
N GLN A 90 -10.06 -24.87 -3.68
CA GLN A 90 -10.99 -25.23 -4.74
C GLN A 90 -10.34 -25.05 -6.11
N HIS A 91 -10.48 -26.05 -6.98
CA HIS A 91 -9.95 -26.05 -8.34
C HIS A 91 -10.65 -24.99 -9.19
N ASP A 92 -9.92 -24.40 -10.13
CA ASP A 92 -10.45 -23.54 -11.20
C ASP A 92 -9.51 -23.59 -12.41
N ASP A 93 -10.06 -23.36 -13.60
CA ASP A 93 -9.36 -23.55 -14.88
C ASP A 93 -8.20 -22.56 -15.08
N LEU A 94 -8.19 -21.44 -14.34
CA LEU A 94 -7.13 -20.44 -14.36
C LEU A 94 -6.08 -20.66 -13.24
N SER A 95 -6.25 -21.70 -12.43
CA SER A 95 -5.43 -22.05 -11.27
C SER A 95 -5.20 -20.87 -10.31
N LEU A 96 -6.20 -20.01 -10.14
CA LEU A 96 -6.11 -18.80 -9.32
C LEU A 96 -5.80 -19.15 -7.86
N LYS A 97 -4.99 -18.30 -7.22
CA LYS A 97 -4.69 -18.44 -5.79
C LYS A 97 -5.67 -17.65 -4.91
N SER A 98 -6.63 -16.99 -5.53
CA SER A 98 -7.79 -16.36 -4.90
C SER A 98 -8.89 -17.38 -4.58
N SER A 99 -9.49 -17.23 -3.41
CA SER A 99 -10.58 -18.11 -2.95
C SER A 99 -11.93 -17.70 -3.56
N VAL A 100 -12.07 -16.42 -3.86
CA VAL A 100 -13.18 -15.84 -4.63
C VAL A 100 -12.58 -15.00 -5.75
N ALA A 101 -13.13 -15.11 -6.97
CA ALA A 101 -12.71 -14.29 -8.10
C ALA A 101 -13.84 -14.07 -9.11
N MET A 102 -13.74 -12.98 -9.87
CA MET A 102 -14.70 -12.66 -10.93
C MET A 102 -14.06 -11.81 -12.04
N VAL A 103 -14.43 -12.08 -13.28
CA VAL A 103 -13.97 -11.37 -14.50
C VAL A 103 -15.21 -11.01 -15.32
N VAL A 104 -15.45 -9.71 -15.52
CA VAL A 104 -16.66 -9.20 -16.18
C VAL A 104 -16.29 -8.13 -17.20
N ASN A 105 -16.90 -8.16 -18.38
CA ASN A 105 -16.84 -7.04 -19.32
C ASN A 105 -17.60 -5.84 -18.76
N GLN A 106 -16.91 -4.71 -18.60
CA GLN A 106 -17.46 -3.50 -18.01
C GLN A 106 -18.65 -2.94 -18.81
N ASP A 107 -18.61 -3.07 -20.13
CA ASP A 107 -19.57 -2.44 -21.04
C ASP A 107 -20.77 -3.37 -21.30
N THR A 108 -20.53 -4.65 -21.63
CA THR A 108 -21.61 -5.62 -21.96
C THR A 108 -22.21 -6.31 -20.72
N LYS A 109 -21.57 -6.17 -19.54
CA LYS A 109 -21.91 -6.88 -18.29
C LYS A 109 -21.77 -8.41 -18.35
N GLU A 110 -21.12 -8.93 -19.37
CA GLU A 110 -20.88 -10.38 -19.53
C GLU A 110 -19.84 -10.88 -18.54
N VAL A 111 -20.17 -11.97 -17.85
CA VAL A 111 -19.29 -12.67 -16.92
C VAL A 111 -18.51 -13.72 -17.69
N TYR A 112 -17.19 -13.56 -17.77
CA TYR A 112 -16.31 -14.48 -18.47
C TYR A 112 -15.68 -15.52 -17.54
N PHE A 113 -15.56 -15.21 -16.25
CA PHE A 113 -15.09 -16.15 -15.23
C PHE A 113 -15.70 -15.79 -13.88
N GLU A 114 -16.11 -16.78 -13.10
CA GLU A 114 -16.47 -16.61 -11.70
C GLU A 114 -16.10 -17.80 -10.81
N LYS A 115 -15.70 -17.51 -9.57
CA LYS A 115 -15.35 -18.49 -8.54
C LYS A 115 -15.89 -18.00 -7.22
N ASN A 116 -16.84 -18.71 -6.62
CA ASN A 116 -17.47 -18.37 -5.34
C ASN A 116 -18.02 -16.92 -5.28
N SER A 117 -18.50 -16.39 -6.41
CA SER A 117 -18.78 -14.96 -6.64
C SER A 117 -19.87 -14.35 -5.76
N SER A 118 -20.83 -15.15 -5.30
CA SER A 118 -21.92 -14.73 -4.41
C SER A 118 -21.52 -14.62 -2.93
N VAL A 119 -20.39 -15.19 -2.51
CA VAL A 119 -20.01 -15.22 -1.09
C VAL A 119 -19.51 -13.86 -0.63
N SER A 120 -20.20 -13.27 0.35
CA SER A 120 -19.76 -12.04 1.01
C SER A 120 -18.57 -12.32 1.93
N LEU A 121 -17.45 -11.62 1.71
CA LEU A 121 -16.24 -11.73 2.52
C LEU A 121 -15.77 -10.36 3.00
N PRO A 122 -14.99 -10.27 4.10
CA PRO A 122 -14.32 -9.05 4.49
C PRO A 122 -13.45 -8.53 3.34
N ILE A 123 -13.64 -7.29 2.90
CA ILE A 123 -12.97 -6.75 1.70
C ILE A 123 -11.72 -5.91 2.01
N ALA A 124 -11.40 -5.70 3.28
CA ALA A 124 -10.29 -4.85 3.71
C ALA A 124 -10.32 -3.46 3.03
N SER A 125 -9.15 -2.88 2.72
CA SER A 125 -9.05 -1.55 2.09
C SER A 125 -9.63 -1.38 0.68
N ILE A 126 -10.29 -2.40 0.10
CA ILE A 126 -11.15 -2.19 -1.08
C ILE A 126 -12.30 -1.22 -0.74
N THR A 127 -12.76 -1.21 0.52
CA THR A 127 -13.68 -0.23 1.11
C THR A 127 -13.37 1.22 0.75
N LYS A 128 -12.09 1.59 0.57
CA LYS A 128 -11.71 2.99 0.28
C LYS A 128 -12.23 3.50 -1.07
N LEU A 129 -12.65 2.63 -2.00
CA LEU A 129 -13.38 3.06 -3.20
C LEU A 129 -14.77 3.61 -2.85
N MET A 130 -15.48 2.97 -1.92
CA MET A 130 -16.77 3.47 -1.41
C MET A 130 -16.58 4.79 -0.66
N THR A 131 -15.57 4.85 0.23
CA THR A 131 -15.17 6.09 0.91
C THR A 131 -14.93 7.23 -0.07
N ALA A 132 -14.21 6.97 -1.17
CA ALA A 132 -13.92 7.98 -2.18
C ALA A 132 -15.17 8.49 -2.91
N MET A 133 -16.11 7.60 -3.27
CA MET A 133 -17.38 8.03 -3.89
C MET A 133 -18.20 8.91 -2.94
N VAL A 134 -18.35 8.51 -1.67
CA VAL A 134 -19.10 9.29 -0.67
C VAL A 134 -18.46 10.66 -0.41
N VAL A 135 -17.13 10.74 -0.38
CA VAL A 135 -16.39 12.02 -0.27
C VAL A 135 -16.68 12.92 -1.48
N LEU A 136 -16.60 12.40 -2.70
CA LEU A 136 -16.81 13.20 -3.91
C LEU A 136 -18.28 13.62 -4.07
N ASP A 137 -19.23 12.74 -3.77
CA ASP A 137 -20.67 13.04 -3.80
C ASP A 137 -21.09 14.09 -2.77
N SER A 138 -20.34 14.24 -1.67
CA SER A 138 -20.57 15.28 -0.67
C SER A 138 -20.36 16.71 -1.19
N LYS A 139 -19.61 16.87 -2.29
CA LYS A 139 -19.24 18.15 -2.91
C LYS A 139 -18.57 19.16 -1.96
N LEU A 140 -17.99 18.69 -0.85
CA LEU A 140 -17.20 19.52 0.05
C LEU A 140 -15.92 20.02 -0.65
N PRO A 141 -15.38 21.21 -0.32
CA PRO A 141 -14.24 21.78 -1.02
C PRO A 141 -13.01 20.88 -0.94
N LEU A 142 -12.40 20.54 -2.06
CA LEU A 142 -11.27 19.58 -2.09
C LEU A 142 -9.96 20.20 -1.57
N ASP A 143 -9.88 21.52 -1.59
CA ASP A 143 -8.81 22.37 -1.06
C ASP A 143 -8.92 22.65 0.45
N GLU A 144 -10.05 22.34 1.10
CA GLU A 144 -10.21 22.46 2.55
C GLU A 144 -9.14 21.64 3.29
N THR A 145 -8.49 22.26 4.27
CA THR A 145 -7.47 21.61 5.08
C THR A 145 -8.10 20.80 6.22
N ILE A 146 -7.76 19.52 6.28
CA ILE A 146 -8.20 18.58 7.30
C ILE A 146 -6.99 18.05 8.08
N VAL A 147 -7.18 17.86 9.39
CA VAL A 147 -6.09 17.46 10.30
C VAL A 147 -6.23 16.00 10.70
N ILE A 148 -5.13 15.24 10.62
CA ILE A 148 -5.02 13.90 11.20
C ILE A 148 -4.95 14.05 12.73
N ASN A 149 -5.99 13.63 13.46
CA ASN A 149 -6.08 13.85 14.90
C ASN A 149 -5.18 12.88 15.68
N ALA A 150 -4.82 13.23 16.93
CA ALA A 150 -4.02 12.38 17.81
C ALA A 150 -4.72 11.05 18.16
N ASP A 151 -6.05 11.03 18.17
CA ASP A 151 -6.85 9.82 18.42
C ASP A 151 -6.79 8.85 17.22
N ASP A 152 -6.85 9.39 15.99
CA ASP A 152 -6.69 8.63 14.75
C ASP A 152 -5.33 7.87 14.72
N VAL A 153 -4.30 8.43 15.37
CA VAL A 153 -2.97 7.81 15.50
C VAL A 153 -3.00 6.52 16.31
N HIS A 154 -3.79 6.49 17.39
CA HIS A 154 -3.86 5.37 18.33
C HIS A 154 -4.59 4.17 17.75
N ILE A 155 -5.66 4.44 16.99
CA ILE A 155 -6.47 3.41 16.31
C ILE A 155 -5.69 2.83 15.11
N TYR A 156 -5.00 3.67 14.34
CA TYR A 156 -4.34 3.27 13.09
C TYR A 156 -2.82 3.29 13.19
N ARG A 157 -2.23 2.31 13.89
CA ARG A 157 -0.81 2.32 14.29
C ARG A 157 0.20 2.33 13.13
N THR A 158 -0.12 1.72 11.98
CA THR A 158 0.76 1.69 10.80
C THR A 158 0.35 2.77 9.80
N SER A 159 1.03 3.92 9.82
CA SER A 159 0.86 5.03 8.87
C SER A 159 2.09 5.94 8.90
N ARG A 160 2.37 6.62 7.78
CA ARG A 160 3.42 7.67 7.69
C ARG A 160 2.92 9.06 8.08
N LEU A 161 1.60 9.24 8.24
CA LEU A 161 0.97 10.50 8.59
C LEU A 161 0.95 10.66 10.11
N ALA A 162 1.76 11.55 10.67
CA ALA A 162 1.79 11.81 12.11
C ALA A 162 0.50 12.51 12.58
N GLY A 163 0.21 12.44 13.88
CA GLY A 163 -0.84 13.29 14.48
C GLY A 163 -0.48 14.77 14.33
N GLY A 164 -1.47 15.60 14.03
CA GLY A 164 -1.26 17.00 13.66
C GLY A 164 -0.77 17.22 12.22
N THR A 165 -0.69 16.17 11.39
CA THR A 165 -0.47 16.37 9.95
C THR A 165 -1.69 17.06 9.35
N VAL A 166 -1.47 18.18 8.68
CA VAL A 166 -2.47 18.88 7.88
C VAL A 166 -2.34 18.40 6.43
N LEU A 167 -3.46 18.08 5.79
CA LEU A 167 -3.57 17.73 4.37
C LEU A 167 -4.77 18.49 3.79
N THR A 168 -4.81 18.74 2.48
CA THR A 168 -6.09 19.05 1.83
C THR A 168 -6.96 17.78 1.78
N ARG A 169 -8.28 17.96 1.61
CA ARG A 169 -9.21 16.84 1.36
C ARG A 169 -8.80 16.05 0.10
N GLU A 170 -8.28 16.72 -0.92
CA GLU A 170 -7.72 16.11 -2.13
C GLU A 170 -6.48 15.23 -1.82
N GLU A 171 -5.49 15.74 -1.08
CA GLU A 171 -4.30 14.98 -0.69
C GLU A 171 -4.66 13.74 0.15
N ALA A 172 -5.60 13.88 1.08
CA ALA A 172 -6.09 12.76 1.86
C ALA A 172 -6.77 11.69 0.99
N LEU A 173 -7.53 12.10 -0.04
CA LEU A 173 -8.16 11.19 -1.00
C LEU A 173 -7.12 10.47 -1.86
N LEU A 174 -6.09 11.18 -2.34
CA LEU A 174 -4.97 10.62 -3.08
C LEU A 174 -4.23 9.55 -2.26
N LEU A 175 -3.86 9.86 -1.03
CA LEU A 175 -3.18 8.91 -0.13
C LEU A 175 -4.07 7.72 0.27
N ALA A 176 -5.38 7.92 0.42
CA ALA A 176 -6.32 6.84 0.70
C ALA A 176 -6.44 5.85 -0.48
N LEU A 177 -6.40 6.32 -1.72
CA LEU A 177 -6.54 5.47 -2.92
C LEU A 177 -5.22 4.82 -3.35
N MET A 178 -4.18 5.64 -3.60
CA MET A 178 -2.86 5.20 -4.07
C MET A 178 -2.18 4.28 -3.05
N SER A 179 -1.81 4.85 -1.89
CA SER A 179 -0.98 4.20 -0.86
C SER A 179 -1.79 3.52 0.23
N SER A 180 -3.12 3.57 0.15
CA SER A 180 -4.03 2.92 1.08
C SER A 180 -3.95 3.42 2.52
N GLU A 181 -3.53 4.66 2.74
CA GLU A 181 -3.32 5.22 4.08
C GLU A 181 -4.63 5.27 4.89
N ASN A 182 -4.63 4.59 6.03
CA ASN A 182 -5.82 4.42 6.87
C ASN A 182 -6.20 5.71 7.60
N ARG A 183 -5.21 6.47 8.10
CA ARG A 183 -5.44 7.75 8.79
C ARG A 183 -6.11 8.77 7.88
N ALA A 184 -5.66 8.87 6.63
CA ALA A 184 -6.28 9.74 5.62
C ALA A 184 -7.74 9.34 5.36
N ALA A 185 -8.00 8.05 5.08
CA ALA A 185 -9.36 7.55 4.85
C ALA A 185 -10.32 7.74 6.04
N TYR A 186 -9.83 7.57 7.28
CA TYR A 186 -10.64 7.84 8.47
C TYR A 186 -10.89 9.34 8.67
N THR A 187 -9.88 10.18 8.46
CA THR A 187 -9.99 11.63 8.55
C THR A 187 -11.01 12.17 7.53
N LEU A 188 -11.05 11.62 6.32
CA LEU A 188 -12.09 11.93 5.33
C LEU A 188 -13.51 11.65 5.87
N GLY A 189 -13.74 10.46 6.45
CA GLY A 189 -15.04 10.12 7.04
C GLY A 189 -15.37 10.93 8.29
N ARG A 190 -14.38 11.30 9.11
CA ARG A 190 -14.55 12.09 10.33
C ARG A 190 -14.92 13.55 10.04
N ASN A 191 -14.43 14.12 8.94
CA ASN A 191 -14.74 15.49 8.50
C ASN A 191 -15.95 15.55 7.53
N TYR A 192 -16.78 14.51 7.51
CA TYR A 192 -18.08 14.54 6.84
C TYR A 192 -19.15 15.18 7.74
N PRO A 193 -20.14 15.92 7.19
CA PRO A 193 -21.27 16.44 7.97
C PRO A 193 -22.02 15.34 8.73
N GLY A 194 -22.09 15.45 10.06
CA GLY A 194 -22.61 14.41 10.95
C GLY A 194 -21.60 13.33 11.38
N GLY A 195 -20.32 13.48 10.99
CA GLY A 195 -19.21 12.63 11.43
C GLY A 195 -19.23 11.20 10.90
N ILE A 196 -18.46 10.33 11.56
CA ILE A 196 -18.24 8.94 11.13
C ILE A 196 -19.55 8.16 10.97
N THR A 197 -20.53 8.33 11.89
CA THR A 197 -21.82 7.63 11.80
C THR A 197 -22.56 8.00 10.52
N ALA A 198 -22.74 9.30 10.26
CA ALA A 198 -23.40 9.78 9.05
C ALA A 198 -22.64 9.40 7.76
N PHE A 199 -21.31 9.30 7.83
CA PHE A 199 -20.48 8.82 6.73
C PHE A 199 -20.69 7.33 6.44
N VAL A 200 -20.69 6.47 7.47
CA VAL A 200 -20.96 5.03 7.32
C VAL A 200 -22.39 4.79 6.84
N ASP A 201 -23.37 5.58 7.30
CA ASP A 201 -24.73 5.54 6.76
C ASP A 201 -24.75 5.95 5.28
N ALA A 202 -23.96 6.96 4.87
CA ALA A 202 -23.83 7.37 3.48
C ALA A 202 -23.16 6.28 2.60
N MET A 203 -22.15 5.57 3.11
CA MET A 203 -21.55 4.42 2.43
C MET A 203 -22.58 3.30 2.19
N ASN A 204 -23.40 2.98 3.19
CA ASN A 204 -24.44 1.95 3.08
C ASN A 204 -25.64 2.39 2.22
N ARG A 205 -25.99 3.69 2.20
CA ARG A 205 -26.95 4.24 1.22
C ARG A 205 -26.41 4.12 -0.20
N LYS A 206 -25.17 4.56 -0.44
CA LYS A 206 -24.52 4.45 -1.75
C LYS A 206 -24.43 3.00 -2.23
N ALA A 207 -24.12 2.06 -1.33
CA ALA A 207 -24.11 0.63 -1.64
C ALA A 207 -25.46 0.16 -2.22
N LYS A 208 -26.58 0.55 -1.57
CA LYS A 208 -27.93 0.24 -2.06
C LYS A 208 -28.25 0.94 -3.37
N GLU A 209 -27.90 2.23 -3.51
CA GLU A 209 -28.09 3.01 -4.75
C GLU A 209 -27.44 2.37 -5.97
N ILE A 210 -26.26 1.74 -5.81
CA ILE A 210 -25.53 1.07 -6.89
C ILE A 210 -25.75 -0.46 -6.92
N GLY A 211 -26.77 -0.97 -6.22
CA GLY A 211 -27.22 -2.36 -6.30
C GLY A 211 -26.34 -3.40 -5.57
N MET A 212 -25.50 -2.99 -4.62
CA MET A 212 -24.66 -3.89 -3.83
C MET A 212 -25.45 -4.55 -2.67
N THR A 213 -26.31 -5.50 -3.02
CA THR A 213 -27.29 -6.14 -2.11
C THR A 213 -26.68 -7.14 -1.12
N HIS A 214 -25.45 -7.57 -1.35
CA HIS A 214 -24.68 -8.51 -0.53
C HIS A 214 -23.46 -7.82 0.10
N SER A 215 -23.62 -6.55 0.46
CA SER A 215 -22.56 -5.73 1.04
C SER A 215 -23.00 -4.99 2.30
N HIS A 216 -22.02 -4.66 3.13
CA HIS A 216 -22.18 -3.84 4.32
C HIS A 216 -20.86 -3.11 4.60
N PHE A 217 -20.95 -1.84 4.99
CA PHE A 217 -19.81 -1.01 5.37
C PHE A 217 -19.91 -0.63 6.84
N ALA A 218 -18.80 -0.77 7.57
CA ALA A 218 -18.72 -0.51 9.01
C ALA A 218 -17.70 0.61 9.36
N ASP A 219 -16.72 0.87 8.49
CA ASP A 219 -15.76 1.95 8.68
C ASP A 219 -15.15 2.44 7.34
N PRO A 220 -14.70 3.70 7.22
CA PRO A 220 -14.19 4.27 5.97
C PRO A 220 -12.83 3.73 5.50
N THR A 221 -12.15 2.92 6.30
CA THR A 221 -10.80 2.39 6.01
C THR A 221 -10.82 0.93 5.54
N GLY A 222 -11.83 0.15 5.94
CA GLY A 222 -11.85 -1.30 5.73
C GLY A 222 -10.90 -2.04 6.69
N LEU A 223 -10.88 -1.66 7.96
CA LEU A 223 -10.13 -2.35 9.01
C LEU A 223 -11.04 -3.19 9.92
N LEU A 224 -12.30 -2.80 10.05
CA LEU A 224 -13.36 -3.65 10.60
C LEU A 224 -13.67 -4.78 9.60
N SER A 225 -13.74 -6.02 10.09
CA SER A 225 -14.08 -7.22 9.31
C SER A 225 -15.51 -7.18 8.77
N GLU A 226 -16.34 -6.37 9.39
CA GLU A 226 -17.74 -6.11 9.11
C GLU A 226 -17.93 -5.28 7.82
N ASN A 227 -16.84 -4.77 7.22
CA ASN A 227 -16.84 -4.30 5.84
C ASN A 227 -16.78 -5.51 4.89
N VAL A 228 -17.93 -5.96 4.41
CA VAL A 228 -18.08 -7.14 3.56
C VAL A 228 -18.73 -6.78 2.23
N ALA A 229 -18.40 -7.55 1.18
CA ALA A 229 -19.12 -7.56 -0.09
C ALA A 229 -18.91 -8.89 -0.81
N SER A 230 -19.85 -9.28 -1.68
CA SER A 230 -19.67 -10.34 -2.66
C SER A 230 -18.75 -9.88 -3.81
N ALA A 231 -18.26 -10.80 -4.65
CA ALA A 231 -17.48 -10.40 -5.82
C ALA A 231 -18.35 -9.66 -6.85
N GLU A 232 -19.61 -10.07 -7.01
CA GLU A 232 -20.57 -9.42 -7.91
C GLU A 232 -20.79 -7.96 -7.51
N ASP A 233 -20.99 -7.69 -6.21
CA ASP A 233 -21.12 -6.34 -5.67
C ASP A 233 -19.85 -5.51 -5.86
N LEU A 234 -18.67 -6.13 -5.81
CA LEU A 234 -17.42 -5.44 -6.12
C LEU A 234 -17.29 -5.07 -7.61
N THR A 235 -17.95 -5.78 -8.53
CA THR A 235 -18.03 -5.34 -9.94
C THR A 235 -18.97 -4.14 -10.12
N ARG A 236 -20.04 -4.04 -9.32
CA ARG A 236 -20.90 -2.85 -9.23
C ARG A 236 -20.14 -1.66 -8.65
N LEU A 237 -19.41 -1.87 -7.56
CA LEU A 237 -18.49 -0.89 -6.96
C LEU A 237 -17.44 -0.38 -7.97
N LEU A 238 -16.78 -1.29 -8.69
CA LEU A 238 -15.83 -0.93 -9.76
C LEU A 238 -16.51 -0.10 -10.86
N SER A 239 -17.66 -0.55 -11.36
CA SER A 239 -18.41 0.15 -12.43
C SER A 239 -18.79 1.58 -12.05
N ALA A 240 -19.27 1.77 -10.82
CA ALA A 240 -19.65 3.08 -10.28
C ALA A 240 -18.43 3.96 -10.01
N ALA A 241 -17.43 3.44 -9.27
CA ALA A 241 -16.20 4.16 -8.94
C ALA A 241 -15.43 4.59 -10.20
N TYR A 242 -15.53 3.82 -11.30
CA TYR A 242 -14.91 4.16 -12.57
C TYR A 242 -15.50 5.42 -13.22
N GLN A 243 -16.72 5.87 -12.88
CA GLN A 243 -17.27 7.11 -13.42
C GLN A 243 -16.51 8.36 -12.90
N TYR A 244 -15.98 8.29 -11.69
CA TYR A 244 -15.28 9.39 -11.02
C TYR A 244 -13.84 9.54 -11.54
N LYS A 245 -13.59 10.59 -12.34
CA LYS A 245 -12.26 10.89 -12.90
C LYS A 245 -11.15 10.89 -11.84
N MET A 246 -11.39 11.54 -10.70
CA MET A 246 -10.45 11.62 -9.61
C MET A 246 -10.14 10.26 -8.96
N ILE A 247 -11.12 9.34 -8.86
CA ILE A 247 -10.86 7.99 -8.33
C ILE A 247 -9.96 7.21 -9.29
N ARG A 248 -10.22 7.28 -10.61
CA ARG A 248 -9.35 6.67 -11.62
C ARG A 248 -7.91 7.16 -11.43
N GLU A 249 -7.69 8.47 -11.55
CA GLU A 249 -6.37 9.12 -11.48
C GLU A 249 -5.63 8.86 -10.16
N PHE A 250 -6.30 8.97 -9.01
CA PHE A 250 -5.66 8.77 -7.72
C PHE A 250 -5.39 7.30 -7.41
N SER A 251 -6.22 6.39 -7.90
CA SER A 251 -5.96 4.95 -7.76
C SER A 251 -4.80 4.47 -8.64
N THR A 252 -4.52 5.14 -9.76
CA THR A 252 -3.43 4.79 -10.70
C THR A 252 -2.20 5.71 -10.57
N TRP A 253 -2.22 6.69 -9.67
CA TRP A 253 -1.03 7.51 -9.35
C TRP A 253 0.14 6.62 -8.90
N PRO A 254 1.38 6.82 -9.39
CA PRO A 254 2.48 5.87 -9.17
C PRO A 254 3.08 5.91 -7.75
N ASP A 255 3.93 6.89 -7.45
CA ASP A 255 4.50 7.10 -6.12
C ASP A 255 4.42 8.61 -5.79
N LEU A 256 4.43 8.96 -4.52
CA LEU A 256 4.47 10.35 -4.05
C LEU A 256 5.47 10.49 -2.90
N THR A 257 6.18 11.61 -2.83
CA THR A 257 6.96 11.99 -1.65
C THR A 257 6.44 13.32 -1.14
N MET A 258 6.02 13.36 0.12
CA MET A 258 5.52 14.58 0.79
C MET A 258 6.39 14.91 2.00
N VAL A 259 6.52 16.18 2.36
CA VAL A 259 7.22 16.60 3.58
C VAL A 259 6.22 16.62 4.74
N ILE A 260 6.25 15.58 5.57
CA ILE A 260 5.40 15.45 6.77
C ILE A 260 6.27 15.70 8.00
N ALA A 261 5.86 16.61 8.88
CA ALA A 261 6.60 16.97 10.11
C ALA A 261 8.10 17.25 9.85
N LYS A 262 8.39 18.08 8.83
CA LYS A 262 9.77 18.43 8.37
C LYS A 262 10.61 17.26 7.87
N ARG A 263 10.02 16.10 7.53
CA ARG A 263 10.73 14.93 6.99
C ARG A 263 10.08 14.43 5.70
N PRO A 264 10.85 14.07 4.65
CA PRO A 264 10.29 13.44 3.47
C PRO A 264 9.71 12.06 3.84
N GLN A 265 8.46 11.82 3.46
CA GLN A 265 7.76 10.54 3.58
C GLN A 265 7.40 10.04 2.18
N LYS A 266 7.89 8.85 1.81
CA LYS A 266 7.57 8.21 0.54
C LYS A 266 6.34 7.31 0.67
N PHE A 267 5.33 7.61 -0.11
CA PHE A 267 4.12 6.82 -0.31
C PHE A 267 4.21 6.11 -1.66
N LEU A 268 3.88 4.82 -1.69
CA LEU A 268 3.94 3.99 -2.90
C LEU A 268 2.54 3.57 -3.29
N ASN A 269 2.20 3.50 -4.58
CA ASN A 269 0.97 2.80 -4.97
C ASN A 269 1.03 1.36 -4.47
N THR A 270 -0.04 0.90 -3.83
CA THR A 270 -0.09 -0.46 -3.28
C THR A 270 -0.15 -1.56 -4.35
N ASN A 271 -0.62 -1.25 -5.56
CA ASN A 271 -0.61 -2.17 -6.69
C ASN A 271 0.71 -2.09 -7.44
N ARG A 272 1.44 -3.21 -7.51
CA ARG A 272 2.72 -3.28 -8.22
C ARG A 272 2.58 -3.15 -9.74
N LEU A 273 1.44 -3.56 -10.30
CA LEU A 273 1.20 -3.57 -11.75
C LEU A 273 1.09 -2.13 -12.28
N VAL A 274 0.53 -1.22 -11.48
CA VAL A 274 0.54 0.24 -11.74
C VAL A 274 1.98 0.76 -11.77
N ARG A 275 2.79 0.43 -10.75
CA ARG A 275 4.18 0.92 -10.64
C ARG A 275 5.11 0.36 -11.71
N ALA A 276 4.82 -0.83 -12.24
CA ALA A 276 5.60 -1.48 -13.28
C ALA A 276 5.16 -1.08 -14.70
N GLY A 277 3.89 -0.72 -14.90
CA GLY A 277 3.31 -0.47 -16.22
C GLY A 277 2.90 -1.73 -16.98
N ASP A 278 2.88 -2.90 -16.31
CA ASP A 278 2.65 -4.23 -16.92
C ASP A 278 1.24 -4.43 -17.52
N MET A 279 0.30 -3.53 -17.23
CA MET A 279 -1.11 -3.61 -17.65
C MET A 279 -1.70 -2.20 -17.85
N ASN A 280 -2.64 -2.06 -18.79
CA ASN A 280 -3.44 -0.85 -18.96
C ASN A 280 -4.53 -0.79 -17.88
N ILE A 281 -4.21 -0.26 -16.71
CA ILE A 281 -5.11 -0.18 -15.54
C ILE A 281 -5.79 1.19 -15.50
N GLY A 282 -7.13 1.22 -15.58
CA GLY A 282 -7.91 2.46 -15.49
C GLY A 282 -8.42 2.79 -14.07
N LEU A 283 -8.52 1.79 -13.19
CA LEU A 283 -8.84 1.95 -11.76
C LEU A 283 -8.35 0.74 -10.97
N GLN A 284 -7.90 0.90 -9.73
CA GLN A 284 -7.61 -0.26 -8.87
C GLN A 284 -7.82 0.00 -7.37
N LYS A 285 -7.95 -1.07 -6.59
CA LYS A 285 -7.64 -1.01 -5.15
C LYS A 285 -7.08 -2.35 -4.66
N THR A 286 -6.11 -2.29 -3.76
CA THR A 286 -5.66 -3.46 -2.98
C THR A 286 -6.19 -3.41 -1.54
N GLY A 287 -6.26 -4.57 -0.89
CA GLY A 287 -6.62 -4.69 0.53
C GLY A 287 -5.91 -5.85 1.23
N PHE A 288 -5.63 -5.69 2.52
CA PHE A 288 -5.20 -6.79 3.39
C PHE A 288 -5.57 -6.52 4.86
N ILE A 289 -6.33 -7.45 5.45
CA ILE A 289 -6.40 -7.71 6.89
C ILE A 289 -6.45 -9.23 7.08
N ASN A 290 -6.12 -9.76 8.26
CA ASN A 290 -6.09 -11.21 8.48
C ASN A 290 -7.44 -11.89 8.14
N ALA A 291 -8.57 -11.25 8.49
CA ALA A 291 -9.92 -11.75 8.21
C ALA A 291 -10.26 -11.82 6.71
N ALA A 292 -9.80 -10.85 5.92
CA ALA A 292 -10.03 -10.75 4.47
C ALA A 292 -9.05 -11.60 3.63
N GLY A 293 -7.88 -11.90 4.19
CA GLY A 293 -6.73 -12.24 3.39
C GLY A 293 -6.33 -11.09 2.47
N ARG A 294 -5.74 -11.41 1.30
CA ARG A 294 -5.20 -10.40 0.36
C ARG A 294 -6.12 -10.20 -0.83
N CYS A 295 -6.66 -9.00 -0.96
CA CYS A 295 -7.64 -8.64 -1.96
C CYS A 295 -7.07 -7.67 -3.02
N LEU A 296 -7.55 -7.79 -4.25
CA LEU A 296 -7.33 -6.86 -5.36
C LEU A 296 -8.64 -6.71 -6.13
N VAL A 297 -9.03 -5.48 -6.43
CA VAL A 297 -10.01 -5.18 -7.47
C VAL A 297 -9.38 -4.22 -8.47
N MET A 298 -9.72 -4.33 -9.75
CA MET A 298 -9.24 -3.40 -10.77
C MET A 298 -10.13 -3.38 -12.00
N GLN A 299 -10.18 -2.22 -12.64
CA GLN A 299 -10.55 -2.09 -14.04
C GLN A 299 -9.25 -2.06 -14.85
N ALA A 300 -9.17 -2.86 -15.91
CA ALA A 300 -8.07 -2.84 -16.85
C ALA A 300 -8.54 -3.15 -18.28
N ARG A 301 -7.85 -2.61 -19.28
CA ARG A 301 -8.10 -2.98 -20.69
C ARG A 301 -7.19 -4.13 -21.10
N VAL A 302 -7.77 -5.14 -21.74
CA VAL A 302 -7.06 -6.28 -22.35
C VAL A 302 -7.64 -6.46 -23.75
N ASN A 303 -6.79 -6.45 -24.79
CA ASN A 303 -7.22 -6.38 -26.20
C ASN A 303 -8.35 -5.35 -26.42
N ASP A 304 -8.10 -4.12 -25.96
CA ASP A 304 -9.03 -2.98 -25.89
C ASP A 304 -10.36 -3.20 -25.13
N THR A 305 -10.68 -4.40 -24.67
CA THR A 305 -11.88 -4.70 -23.88
C THR A 305 -11.68 -4.23 -22.43
N PRO A 306 -12.58 -3.42 -21.86
CA PRO A 306 -12.50 -3.03 -20.46
C PRO A 306 -13.04 -4.16 -19.56
N LEU A 307 -12.14 -4.78 -18.79
CA LEU A 307 -12.47 -5.85 -17.85
C LEU A 307 -12.48 -5.35 -16.41
N LEU A 308 -13.47 -5.79 -15.65
CA LEU A 308 -13.59 -5.67 -14.21
C LEU A 308 -13.07 -6.96 -13.58
N LEU A 309 -11.99 -6.85 -12.81
CA LEU A 309 -11.31 -7.98 -12.17
C LEU A 309 -11.47 -7.89 -10.65
N VAL A 310 -11.94 -8.96 -10.03
CA VAL A 310 -12.08 -9.09 -8.57
C VAL A 310 -11.36 -10.34 -8.10
N PHE A 311 -10.53 -10.21 -7.06
CA PHE A 311 -9.74 -11.27 -6.46
C PHE A 311 -9.73 -11.12 -4.93
N LEU A 312 -10.38 -12.03 -4.19
CA LEU A 312 -10.43 -11.99 -2.73
C LEU A 312 -9.75 -13.22 -2.10
N ASP A 313 -9.20 -13.01 -0.89
CA ASP A 313 -8.41 -13.98 -0.14
C ASP A 313 -7.36 -14.73 -0.98
N SER A 314 -6.50 -13.99 -1.69
CA SER A 314 -5.43 -14.58 -2.49
C SER A 314 -4.26 -15.06 -1.64
N VAL A 315 -3.88 -16.33 -1.80
CA VAL A 315 -2.84 -16.99 -1.02
C VAL A 315 -1.45 -16.66 -1.56
N GLY A 316 -0.82 -15.66 -0.95
CA GLY A 316 0.57 -15.26 -1.21
C GLY A 316 0.77 -13.74 -1.25
N THR A 317 2.00 -13.27 -1.04
CA THR A 317 2.27 -11.82 -1.06
C THR A 317 2.04 -11.21 -2.44
N GLN A 318 2.39 -11.93 -3.50
CA GLN A 318 2.30 -11.49 -4.90
C GLN A 318 1.14 -12.11 -5.69
N SER A 319 0.44 -13.09 -5.10
CA SER A 319 -0.48 -13.98 -5.81
C SER A 319 -1.62 -13.26 -6.54
N ARG A 320 -2.32 -12.31 -5.91
CA ARG A 320 -3.41 -11.55 -6.56
C ARG A 320 -2.99 -10.77 -7.81
N PHE A 321 -1.72 -10.35 -7.88
CA PHE A 321 -1.18 -9.70 -9.07
C PHE A 321 -0.83 -10.71 -10.16
N ALA A 322 -0.40 -11.92 -9.78
CA ALA A 322 -0.21 -13.03 -10.71
C ALA A 322 -1.55 -13.63 -11.17
N ASP A 323 -2.60 -13.57 -10.33
CA ASP A 323 -3.98 -13.91 -10.69
C ASP A 323 -4.51 -12.94 -11.77
N ALA A 324 -4.30 -11.62 -11.61
CA ALA A 324 -4.61 -10.62 -12.62
C ALA A 324 -3.85 -10.83 -13.96
N VAL A 325 -2.55 -11.15 -13.89
CA VAL A 325 -1.75 -11.48 -15.08
C VAL A 325 -2.23 -12.78 -15.74
N ARG A 326 -2.58 -13.83 -14.98
CA ARG A 326 -3.14 -15.06 -15.57
C ARG A 326 -4.48 -14.82 -16.26
N VAL A 327 -5.35 -13.97 -15.71
CA VAL A 327 -6.59 -13.59 -16.40
C VAL A 327 -6.32 -12.83 -17.69
N ARG A 328 -5.36 -11.87 -17.67
CA ARG A 328 -4.93 -11.17 -18.89
C ARG A 328 -4.43 -12.17 -19.94
N ASP A 329 -3.44 -12.99 -19.60
CA ASP A 329 -2.80 -13.94 -20.52
C ASP A 329 -3.79 -14.99 -21.05
N TRP A 330 -4.79 -15.36 -20.27
CA TRP A 330 -5.89 -16.24 -20.69
C TRP A 330 -6.79 -15.53 -21.71
N TYR A 331 -7.23 -14.32 -21.41
CA TYR A 331 -8.08 -13.51 -22.30
C TYR A 331 -7.37 -13.14 -23.61
N GLU A 332 -6.07 -12.87 -23.58
CA GLU A 332 -5.26 -12.57 -24.77
C GLU A 332 -5.09 -13.77 -25.72
N ARG A 333 -5.19 -15.01 -25.20
CA ARG A 333 -5.09 -16.25 -25.99
C ARG A 333 -6.41 -16.73 -26.56
N MET A 334 -7.52 -16.12 -26.15
CA MET A 334 -8.84 -16.45 -26.68
C MET A 334 -8.94 -16.02 -28.15
N PRO A 335 -9.46 -16.87 -29.07
CA PRO A 335 -9.75 -16.45 -30.43
C PRO A 335 -10.69 -15.23 -30.44
N SER A 336 -10.47 -14.32 -31.39
CA SER A 336 -11.29 -13.11 -31.56
C SER A 336 -12.77 -13.46 -31.78
N GLY A 337 -13.55 -13.48 -30.70
CA GLY A 337 -14.95 -13.89 -30.69
C GLY A 337 -15.37 -14.73 -29.47
N GLU A 338 -14.42 -15.32 -28.72
CA GLU A 338 -14.76 -16.25 -27.64
C GLU A 338 -14.06 -15.98 -26.29
N PRO A 339 -14.68 -15.13 -25.47
CA PRO A 339 -15.00 -15.53 -24.11
C PRO A 339 -16.50 -15.81 -24.08
N HIS A 340 -16.87 -17.09 -24.16
CA HIS A 340 -18.26 -17.51 -23.99
C HIS A 340 -18.76 -17.03 -22.62
N ALA A 341 -19.67 -16.05 -22.63
CA ALA A 341 -20.21 -15.47 -21.41
C ALA A 341 -20.99 -16.53 -20.62
N ILE A 342 -20.56 -16.82 -19.39
CA ILE A 342 -21.21 -17.76 -18.48
C ILE A 342 -22.64 -17.28 -18.17
N ARG A 343 -22.76 -15.97 -17.96
CA ARG A 343 -24.02 -15.22 -17.78
C ARG A 343 -23.77 -13.74 -18.02
N ARG A 344 -24.82 -12.93 -17.97
CA ARG A 344 -24.73 -11.46 -17.91
C ARG A 344 -25.23 -10.98 -16.55
N LEU A 345 -24.60 -9.95 -15.99
CA LEU A 345 -25.09 -9.30 -14.76
C LEU A 345 -26.32 -8.44 -15.07
N MET A 346 -27.27 -8.46 -14.13
CA MET A 346 -28.39 -7.53 -14.05
C MET A 346 -27.97 -6.24 -13.36
#